data_AF-A0A1P9WRZ3-F1
#
_entry.id   AF-A0A1P9WRZ3-F1
#
_cell.length_a   1.000
_cell.length_b   1.000
_cell.length_c   1.000
_cell.angle_alpha   90.00
_cell.angle_beta   90.00
_cell.angle_gamma   90.00
#
_symmetry.space_group_name_H-M   'P 1'
#
loop_
_entity.id
_entity.type
_entity.pdbx_description
1 polymer ?
#
loop_
_entity_poly.entity_id
_entity_poly.type
_entity_poly.pdbx_seq_one_letter_code
_entity_poly.pdbx_strand_id
1 'polypeptide(L)'
;MNLLYFALRHPLYQRWMLLPSLAFILSWVAGPLSIFLFPLLLTIVYYYTLKKHPVVIRPWIWFLTAPITSYIWFRWGPIEQLFSEPHGRVEYGIAAHYAGQLLCSTCLLLMISDELQNAVLRWMGSMLISGAVCLGFYVSMANLSAHFLETGSLTLFITPPLVGLIANGISGLLLIDYEHR
;
A
#
# COMPACT_ATOMS: atom_id res chain seq x y z
N MET A 1 2.34 1.26 29.20
CA MET A 1 2.01 0.14 28.28
C MET A 1 2.72 0.40 26.96
N ASN A 2 3.48 -0.55 26.41
CA ASN A 2 4.28 -0.33 25.20
C ASN A 2 3.34 -0.17 23.98
N LEU A 3 3.39 0.98 23.30
CA LEU A 3 2.54 1.29 22.13
C LEU A 3 2.64 0.21 21.05
N LEU A 4 3.84 -0.32 20.82
CA LEU A 4 4.09 -1.39 19.84
C LEU A 4 3.39 -2.69 20.24
N TYR A 5 3.41 -3.03 21.52
CA TYR A 5 2.73 -4.22 22.04
C TYR A 5 1.21 -4.15 21.86
N PHE A 6 0.64 -2.96 22.05
CA PHE A 6 -0.79 -2.71 21.79
C PHE A 6 -1.11 -2.78 20.29
N ALA A 7 -0.32 -2.09 19.46
CA ALA A 7 -0.46 -2.08 18.00
C ALA A 7 -0.50 -3.48 17.41
N LEU A 8 0.44 -4.34 17.80
CA LEU A 8 0.55 -5.72 17.31
C LEU A 8 -0.64 -6.60 17.69
N ARG A 9 -1.52 -6.19 18.61
CA ARG A 9 -2.76 -6.88 18.96
C ARG A 9 -4.00 -6.24 18.32
N HIS A 10 -3.87 -5.06 17.73
CA HIS A 10 -4.98 -4.33 17.14
C HIS A 10 -5.32 -4.88 15.74
N PRO A 11 -6.56 -5.32 15.49
CA PRO A 11 -6.91 -6.06 14.26
C PRO A 11 -6.78 -5.19 13.00
N LEU A 12 -7.09 -3.89 13.08
CA LEU A 12 -6.93 -2.97 11.95
C LEU A 12 -5.45 -2.75 11.61
N TYR A 13 -4.59 -2.67 12.63
CA TYR A 13 -3.15 -2.45 12.46
C TYR A 13 -2.52 -3.66 11.75
N GLN A 14 -2.82 -4.87 12.23
CA GLN A 14 -2.34 -6.11 11.61
C GLN A 14 -2.77 -6.22 10.15
N ARG A 15 -4.03 -5.89 9.83
CA ARG A 15 -4.55 -5.94 8.45
C ARG A 15 -3.85 -4.94 7.54
N TRP A 16 -3.70 -3.71 8.01
CA TRP A 16 -3.02 -2.63 7.29
C TRP A 16 -1.55 -2.98 7.01
N MET A 17 -0.86 -3.52 8.01
CA MET A 17 0.55 -3.90 7.90
C MET A 17 0.74 -5.11 6.97
N LEU A 18 -0.01 -6.20 7.19
CA LEU A 18 0.30 -7.51 6.62
C LEU A 18 -0.36 -7.75 5.26
N LEU A 19 -1.63 -7.36 5.09
CA LEU A 19 -2.40 -7.78 3.92
C LEU A 19 -1.85 -7.22 2.60
N PRO A 20 -1.40 -5.95 2.49
CA PRO A 20 -0.82 -5.45 1.24
C PRO A 20 0.45 -6.21 0.83
N SER A 21 1.30 -6.56 1.81
CA SER A 21 2.50 -7.36 1.56
C SER A 21 2.17 -8.81 1.18
N LEU A 22 1.13 -9.40 1.78
CA LEU A 22 0.63 -10.72 1.37
C LEU A 22 0.05 -10.68 -0.05
N ALA A 23 -0.69 -9.63 -0.42
CA ALA A 23 -1.21 -9.46 -1.78
C ALA A 23 -0.07 -9.39 -2.80
N PHE A 24 1.03 -8.72 -2.45
CA PHE A 24 2.23 -8.70 -3.28
C PHE A 24 2.84 -10.09 -3.41
N ILE A 25 3.12 -10.79 -2.32
CA ILE A 25 3.74 -12.13 -2.38
C ILE A 25 2.85 -13.10 -3.17
N LEU A 26 1.54 -13.10 -2.92
CA LEU A 26 0.58 -13.97 -3.61
C LEU A 26 0.44 -13.64 -5.10
N SER A 27 0.49 -12.35 -5.48
CA SER A 27 0.40 -11.99 -6.90
C SER A 27 1.58 -12.56 -7.67
N TRP A 28 2.77 -12.53 -7.10
CA TRP A 28 4.00 -13.02 -7.72
C TRP A 28 4.06 -14.53 -7.92
N VAL A 29 3.44 -15.32 -7.03
CA VAL A 29 3.34 -16.78 -7.21
C VAL A 29 2.60 -17.13 -8.52
N ALA A 30 1.75 -16.24 -9.03
CA ALA A 30 1.06 -16.42 -10.30
C ALA A 30 1.92 -16.08 -11.55
N GLY A 31 3.21 -15.77 -11.37
CA GLY A 31 4.15 -15.51 -12.46
C GLY A 31 3.71 -14.33 -13.33
N PRO A 32 3.64 -14.45 -14.67
CA PRO A 32 3.21 -13.36 -15.56
C PRO A 32 1.80 -12.82 -15.27
N LEU A 33 0.92 -13.64 -14.68
CA LEU A 33 -0.43 -13.19 -14.29
C LEU A 33 -0.39 -12.19 -13.11
N SER A 34 0.73 -12.08 -12.39
CA SER A 34 0.94 -11.10 -11.32
C SER A 34 0.61 -9.67 -11.73
N ILE A 35 0.84 -9.33 -13.01
CA ILE A 35 0.58 -8.01 -13.58
C ILE A 35 -0.91 -7.65 -13.45
N PHE A 36 -1.81 -8.61 -13.67
CA PHE A 36 -3.26 -8.40 -13.52
C PHE A 36 -3.73 -8.66 -12.09
N LEU A 37 -3.12 -9.65 -11.44
CA LEU A 37 -3.56 -10.15 -10.14
C LEU A 37 -3.24 -9.18 -9.00
N PHE A 38 -2.11 -8.47 -9.06
CA PHE A 38 -1.71 -7.56 -7.99
C PHE A 38 -2.69 -6.41 -7.74
N PRO A 39 -3.07 -5.58 -8.74
CA PRO A 39 -4.01 -4.48 -8.50
C PRO A 39 -5.37 -4.99 -7.98
N LEU A 40 -5.82 -6.15 -8.47
CA LEU A 40 -7.04 -6.79 -7.99
C LEU A 40 -6.93 -7.21 -6.50
N LEU A 41 -5.88 -7.95 -6.15
CA LEU A 41 -5.63 -8.39 -4.77
C LEU A 41 -5.47 -7.20 -3.83
N LEU A 42 -4.82 -6.13 -4.29
CA LEU A 42 -4.64 -4.92 -3.51
C LEU A 42 -5.98 -4.23 -3.22
N THR A 43 -6.86 -4.10 -4.21
CA THR A 43 -8.22 -3.58 -4.01
C THR A 43 -9.01 -4.46 -3.04
N ILE A 44 -8.93 -5.79 -3.18
CA ILE A 44 -9.59 -6.76 -2.28
C ILE A 44 -9.09 -6.62 -0.84
N VAL A 45 -7.77 -6.48 -0.65
CA VAL A 45 -7.16 -6.30 0.66
C VAL A 45 -7.63 -5.01 1.32
N TYR A 46 -7.60 -3.89 0.62
CA TYR A 46 -8.08 -2.63 1.17
C TYR A 46 -9.58 -2.69 1.50
N TYR A 47 -10.39 -3.35 0.66
CA TYR A 47 -11.78 -3.65 0.97
C TYR A 47 -11.91 -4.45 2.28
N TYR A 48 -11.10 -5.50 2.51
CA TYR A 48 -11.15 -6.28 3.75
C TYR A 48 -10.68 -5.52 4.98
N THR A 49 -9.74 -4.59 4.83
CA THR A 49 -9.32 -3.68 5.90
C THR A 49 -10.46 -2.71 6.24
N LEU A 50 -11.06 -2.09 5.23
CA LEU A 50 -12.16 -1.13 5.36
C LEU A 50 -13.43 -1.78 5.92
N LYS A 51 -13.78 -2.99 5.48
CA LYS A 51 -14.95 -3.74 5.97
C LYS A 51 -14.92 -3.99 7.49
N LYS A 52 -13.73 -4.05 8.09
CA LYS A 52 -13.57 -4.23 9.55
C LYS A 52 -13.40 -2.92 10.29
N HIS A 53 -13.28 -1.81 9.59
CA HIS A 53 -13.16 -0.51 10.19
C HIS A 53 -14.54 -0.09 10.73
N PRO A 54 -14.68 0.27 12.02
CA PRO A 54 -16.00 0.41 12.67
C PRO A 54 -16.88 1.53 12.10
N VAL A 55 -16.32 2.46 11.33
CA VAL A 55 -17.05 3.61 10.74
C VAL A 55 -17.35 3.48 9.27
N VAL A 56 -16.84 2.44 8.63
CA VAL A 56 -17.08 2.24 7.21
C VAL A 56 -18.44 1.55 7.08
N ILE A 57 -19.44 2.30 6.63
CA ILE A 57 -20.83 1.83 6.47
C ILE A 57 -20.98 1.10 5.13
N ARG A 58 -20.27 1.57 4.09
CA ARG A 58 -20.42 1.07 2.71
C ARG A 58 -19.08 0.63 2.10
N PRO A 59 -18.43 -0.41 2.63
CA PRO A 59 -17.08 -0.79 2.21
C PRO A 59 -17.00 -1.21 0.73
N TRP A 60 -18.10 -1.69 0.14
CA TRP A 60 -18.14 -2.14 -1.26
C TRP A 60 -17.90 -1.01 -2.27
N ILE A 61 -18.11 0.26 -1.90
CA ILE A 61 -17.82 1.42 -2.76
C ILE A 61 -16.33 1.48 -3.10
N TRP A 62 -15.46 0.90 -2.26
CA TRP A 62 -14.02 0.82 -2.55
C TRP A 62 -13.71 0.13 -3.88
N PHE A 63 -14.55 -0.79 -4.36
CA PHE A 63 -14.34 -1.43 -5.66
C PHE A 63 -14.41 -0.45 -6.85
N LEU A 64 -15.01 0.73 -6.68
CA LEU A 64 -14.97 1.80 -7.70
C LEU A 64 -13.55 2.33 -7.92
N THR A 65 -12.63 2.09 -6.99
CA THR A 65 -11.21 2.46 -7.12
C THR A 65 -10.40 1.45 -7.94
N ALA A 66 -10.95 0.28 -8.26
CA ALA A 66 -10.25 -0.77 -8.99
C ALA A 66 -9.77 -0.33 -10.39
N PRO A 67 -10.57 0.40 -11.21
CA PRO A 67 -10.10 0.88 -12.50
C PRO A 67 -8.93 1.86 -12.38
N ILE A 68 -8.98 2.77 -11.39
CA ILE A 68 -7.92 3.74 -11.13
C ILE A 68 -6.65 3.02 -10.67
N THR A 69 -6.77 2.13 -9.68
CA THR A 69 -5.66 1.32 -9.16
C THR A 69 -5.00 0.50 -10.27
N SER A 70 -5.81 -0.11 -11.14
CA SER A 70 -5.33 -0.90 -12.28
C SER A 70 -4.64 -0.01 -13.31
N TYR A 71 -5.23 1.12 -13.68
CA TYR A 71 -4.63 2.07 -14.62
C TYR A 71 -3.25 2.54 -14.15
N ILE A 72 -3.12 2.94 -12.88
CA ILE A 72 -1.85 3.36 -12.31
C ILE A 72 -0.81 2.24 -12.35
N TRP A 73 -1.23 1.03 -12.01
CA TRP A 73 -0.36 -0.13 -12.04
C TRP A 73 0.13 -0.48 -13.45
N PHE A 74 -0.75 -0.43 -14.46
CA PHE A 74 -0.36 -0.70 -15.84
C PHE A 74 0.53 0.40 -16.42
N ARG A 75 0.27 1.66 -16.05
CA ARG A 75 1.02 2.80 -16.57
C ARG A 75 2.39 2.95 -15.91
N TRP A 76 2.50 2.89 -14.58
CA TRP A 76 3.75 3.18 -13.85
C TRP A 76 4.33 1.99 -13.08
N GLY A 77 3.67 0.83 -13.14
CA GLY A 77 4.13 -0.39 -12.48
C GLY A 77 5.14 -1.17 -13.33
N PRO A 78 5.19 -2.51 -13.18
CA PRO A 78 6.27 -3.34 -13.69
C PRO A 78 6.40 -3.33 -15.23
N ILE A 79 5.34 -2.98 -15.97
CA ILE A 79 5.40 -2.94 -17.44
C ILE A 79 6.37 -1.85 -17.93
N GLU A 80 6.34 -0.63 -17.39
CA GLU A 80 7.32 0.38 -17.80
C GLU A 80 8.73 0.06 -17.29
N GLN A 81 8.85 -0.49 -16.08
CA GLN A 81 10.14 -0.79 -15.45
C GLN A 81 10.87 -2.01 -16.04
N LEU A 82 10.14 -3.02 -16.54
CA LEU A 82 10.77 -4.18 -17.19
C LEU A 82 11.18 -3.92 -18.65
N PHE A 83 10.54 -2.99 -19.35
CA PHE A 83 10.64 -2.90 -20.82
C PHE A 83 11.27 -1.61 -21.36
N SER A 84 11.53 -0.59 -20.53
CA SER A 84 11.84 0.76 -21.06
C SER A 84 13.20 1.34 -20.66
N GLU A 85 13.69 1.16 -19.42
CA GLU A 85 14.92 1.84 -18.98
C GLU A 85 15.79 0.95 -18.05
N PRO A 86 17.13 0.86 -18.30
CA PRO A 86 18.06 0.05 -17.48
C PRO A 86 18.32 0.63 -16.08
N HIS A 87 17.78 1.81 -15.78
CA HIS A 87 17.78 2.45 -14.47
C HIS A 87 16.33 2.74 -14.06
N GLY A 88 15.53 1.68 -13.98
CA GLY A 88 14.11 1.75 -13.70
C GLY A 88 13.79 2.77 -12.60
N ARG A 89 13.03 3.79 -12.97
CA ARG A 89 12.53 4.89 -12.16
C ARG A 89 11.52 4.40 -11.10
N VAL A 90 11.97 3.53 -10.20
CA VAL A 90 11.15 2.91 -9.16
C VAL A 90 10.48 3.96 -8.28
N GLU A 91 11.17 5.08 -8.04
CA GLU A 91 10.63 6.23 -7.32
C GLU A 91 9.38 6.82 -7.97
N TYR A 92 9.31 6.89 -9.31
CA TYR A 92 8.13 7.39 -10.01
C TYR A 92 6.96 6.42 -9.92
N GLY A 93 7.23 5.11 -10.01
CA GLY A 93 6.22 4.07 -9.82
C GLY A 93 5.62 4.09 -8.41
N ILE A 94 6.47 4.22 -7.40
CA ILE A 94 6.04 4.35 -5.99
C ILE A 94 5.24 5.65 -5.81
N ALA A 95 5.74 6.79 -6.30
CA ALA A 95 5.04 8.06 -6.18
C ALA A 95 3.66 8.04 -6.85
N ALA A 96 3.57 7.51 -8.07
CA ALA A 96 2.31 7.36 -8.81
C ALA A 96 1.34 6.43 -8.07
N HIS A 97 1.84 5.32 -7.53
CA HIS A 97 1.04 4.39 -6.72
C HIS A 97 0.39 5.08 -5.52
N TYR A 98 1.18 5.75 -4.68
CA TYR A 98 0.67 6.39 -3.47
C TYR A 98 -0.17 7.64 -3.76
N ALA A 99 0.17 8.42 -4.79
CA ALA A 99 -0.69 9.52 -5.26
C ALA A 99 -2.06 8.99 -5.72
N GLY A 100 -2.05 7.87 -6.43
CA GLY A 100 -3.24 7.15 -6.82
C GLY A 100 -4.07 6.63 -5.66
N GLN A 101 -3.44 6.03 -4.67
CA GLN A 101 -4.11 5.57 -3.45
C GLN A 101 -4.71 6.73 -2.65
N LEU A 102 -4.06 7.91 -2.64
CA LEU A 102 -4.63 9.11 -2.04
C LEU A 102 -5.86 9.62 -2.79
N LEU A 103 -5.80 9.62 -4.13
CA LEU A 103 -6.97 9.92 -4.95
C LEU A 103 -8.11 8.93 -4.67
N CYS A 104 -7.82 7.62 -4.61
CA CYS A 104 -8.78 6.59 -4.27
C CYS A 104 -9.35 6.75 -2.85
N SER A 105 -8.54 7.26 -1.91
CA SER A 105 -8.96 7.52 -0.54
C SER A 105 -10.00 8.63 -0.44
N THR A 106 -10.19 9.47 -1.46
CA THR A 106 -11.32 10.41 -1.51
C THR A 106 -12.67 9.70 -1.54
N CYS A 107 -12.74 8.46 -2.07
CA CYS A 107 -13.94 7.63 -2.01
C CYS A 107 -14.36 7.25 -0.59
N LEU A 108 -13.47 7.38 0.40
CA LEU A 108 -13.82 7.15 1.81
C LEU A 108 -14.90 8.11 2.30
N LEU A 109 -14.99 9.32 1.74
CA LEU A 109 -16.04 10.28 2.05
C LEU A 109 -17.44 9.75 1.72
N LEU A 110 -17.54 8.83 0.74
CA LEU A 110 -18.80 8.20 0.36
C LEU A 110 -19.12 6.95 1.22
N MET A 111 -18.17 6.53 2.06
CA MET A 111 -18.21 5.26 2.80
C MET A 111 -18.34 5.43 4.31
N ILE A 112 -17.93 6.58 4.85
CA ILE A 112 -17.86 6.90 6.28
C ILE A 112 -19.00 7.85 6.66
N SER A 113 -19.48 7.82 7.90
CA SER A 113 -20.46 8.80 8.39
C SER A 113 -19.88 10.21 8.48
N ASP A 114 -20.72 11.23 8.25
CA ASP A 114 -20.31 12.65 8.21
C ASP A 114 -19.59 13.13 9.50
N GLU A 115 -19.82 12.47 10.64
CA GLU A 115 -19.24 12.82 11.94
C GLU A 115 -17.78 12.38 12.12
N LEU A 116 -17.20 11.60 11.18
CA LEU A 116 -15.89 10.94 11.36
C LEU A 116 -14.84 11.30 10.30
N GLN A 117 -14.78 12.58 9.91
CA GLN A 117 -13.75 13.16 9.03
C GLN A 117 -12.30 12.88 9.50
N ASN A 118 -12.07 12.78 10.82
CA ASN A 118 -10.77 12.43 11.39
C ASN A 118 -10.25 11.06 10.92
N ALA A 119 -11.15 10.13 10.58
CA ALA A 119 -10.80 8.82 10.04
C ALA A 119 -10.15 8.92 8.67
N VAL A 120 -10.77 9.74 7.80
CA VAL A 120 -10.31 9.98 6.44
C VAL A 120 -8.93 10.62 6.48
N LEU A 121 -8.75 11.63 7.33
CA LEU A 121 -7.45 12.30 7.51
C LEU A 121 -6.36 11.34 8.00
N ARG A 122 -6.66 10.47 8.96
CA ARG A 122 -5.70 9.47 9.47
C ARG A 122 -5.37 8.41 8.41
N TRP A 123 -6.36 7.97 7.63
CA TRP A 123 -6.13 7.05 6.51
C TRP A 123 -5.25 7.68 5.43
N MET A 124 -5.57 8.90 5.01
CA MET A 124 -4.76 9.64 4.04
C MET A 124 -3.36 9.92 4.59
N GLY A 125 -3.24 10.29 5.86
CA GLY A 125 -1.97 10.43 6.56
C GLY A 125 -1.17 9.13 6.58
N SER A 126 -1.84 7.99 6.77
CA SER A 126 -1.19 6.67 6.72
C SER A 126 -0.66 6.36 5.32
N MET A 127 -1.43 6.65 4.27
CA MET A 127 -0.97 6.50 2.89
C MET A 127 0.22 7.40 2.58
N LEU A 128 0.20 8.66 3.03
CA LEU A 128 1.32 9.60 2.86
C LEU A 128 2.59 9.11 3.55
N ILE A 129 2.48 8.65 4.82
CA ILE A 129 3.63 8.11 5.56
C ILE A 129 4.17 6.85 4.89
N SER A 130 3.30 5.91 4.50
CA SER A 130 3.74 4.71 3.78
C SER A 130 4.47 5.08 2.49
N GLY A 131 3.95 6.04 1.73
CA GLY A 131 4.59 6.52 0.51
C GLY A 131 5.95 7.17 0.75
N ALA A 132 6.05 8.04 1.76
CA ALA A 132 7.30 8.69 2.13
C ALA A 132 8.37 7.69 2.61
N VAL A 133 7.98 6.70 3.43
CA VAL A 133 8.89 5.65 3.91
C VAL A 133 9.38 4.78 2.75
N CYS A 134 8.48 4.34 1.87
CA CYS A 134 8.84 3.57 0.68
C CYS A 134 9.81 4.37 -0.22
N LEU A 135 9.45 5.61 -0.57
CA LEU A 135 10.32 6.47 -1.40
C LEU A 135 11.68 6.69 -0.76
N GLY A 136 11.72 7.06 0.52
CA GLY A 136 12.96 7.27 1.25
C GLY A 136 13.86 6.05 1.22
N PHE A 137 13.30 4.86 1.47
CA PHE A 137 14.05 3.61 1.42
C PHE A 137 14.66 3.34 0.04
N TYR A 138 13.84 3.41 -1.02
CA TYR A 138 14.30 3.11 -2.38
C TYR A 138 15.32 4.14 -2.90
N VAL A 139 15.14 5.42 -2.58
CA VAL A 139 16.12 6.47 -2.89
C VAL A 139 17.42 6.24 -2.14
N SER A 140 17.37 5.89 -0.85
CA SER A 140 18.59 5.56 -0.09
C SER A 140 19.32 4.35 -0.66
N MET A 141 18.60 3.28 -1.03
CA MET A 141 19.21 2.09 -1.63
C MET A 141 19.86 2.39 -3.00
N ALA A 142 19.19 3.16 -3.85
CA ALA A 142 19.72 3.57 -5.15
C ALA A 142 21.03 4.37 -5.01
N ASN A 143 21.13 5.23 -3.99
CA ASN A 143 22.34 6.01 -3.72
C ASN A 143 23.48 5.18 -3.09
N LEU A 144 23.16 4.11 -2.36
CA LEU A 144 24.15 3.28 -1.66
C LEU A 144 24.77 2.20 -2.57
N SER A 145 24.02 1.69 -3.54
CA SER A 145 24.55 0.70 -4.48
C SER A 145 23.75 0.66 -5.78
N ALA A 146 24.43 0.96 -6.90
CA ALA A 146 23.86 0.87 -8.24
C ALA A 146 23.42 -0.57 -8.61
N HIS A 147 24.01 -1.59 -7.96
CA HIS A 147 23.69 -3.00 -8.21
C HIS A 147 22.45 -3.51 -7.45
N PHE A 148 21.82 -2.71 -6.58
CA PHE A 148 20.67 -3.18 -5.79
C PHE A 148 19.44 -3.51 -6.65
N LEU A 149 19.35 -2.88 -7.83
CA LEU A 149 18.29 -3.07 -8.82
C LEU A 149 18.73 -3.97 -9.99
N GLU A 150 19.90 -4.61 -9.92
CA GLU A 150 20.31 -5.55 -10.96
C GLU A 150 19.35 -6.74 -11.01
N THR A 151 18.82 -6.94 -12.22
CA THR A 151 17.77 -7.89 -12.57
C THR A 151 18.21 -9.33 -12.29
N GLY A 152 17.43 -10.06 -11.50
CA GLY A 152 17.59 -11.51 -11.27
C GLY A 152 18.03 -11.94 -9.88
N SER A 153 18.32 -11.01 -8.96
CA SER A 153 18.66 -11.37 -7.58
C SER A 153 17.42 -11.59 -6.70
N LEU A 154 17.52 -12.52 -5.74
CA LEU A 154 16.51 -12.77 -4.68
C LEU A 154 16.10 -11.47 -3.95
N THR A 155 17.00 -10.49 -3.92
CA THR A 155 16.81 -9.16 -3.33
C THR A 155 15.62 -8.42 -3.94
N LEU A 156 15.40 -8.49 -5.25
CA LEU A 156 14.25 -7.86 -5.92
C LEU A 156 12.91 -8.49 -5.49
N PHE A 157 12.92 -9.73 -5.03
CA PHE A 157 11.72 -10.43 -4.57
C PHE A 157 11.39 -10.13 -3.11
N ILE A 158 12.42 -10.07 -2.25
CA ILE A 158 12.24 -9.93 -0.80
C ILE A 158 12.14 -8.47 -0.36
N THR A 159 12.86 -7.56 -1.02
CA THR A 159 12.90 -6.15 -0.58
C THR A 159 11.54 -5.46 -0.69
N PRO A 160 10.77 -5.52 -1.79
CA PRO A 160 9.48 -4.84 -1.88
C PRO A 160 8.48 -5.21 -0.76
N PRO A 161 8.22 -6.49 -0.43
CA PRO A 161 7.29 -6.84 0.64
C PRO A 161 7.82 -6.44 2.03
N LEU A 162 9.14 -6.49 2.27
CA LEU A 162 9.74 -6.03 3.54
C LEU A 162 9.61 -4.52 3.72
N VAL A 163 9.92 -3.75 2.68
CA VAL A 163 9.77 -2.29 2.70
C VAL A 163 8.29 -1.93 2.89
N GLY A 164 7.39 -2.63 2.19
CA GLY A 164 5.95 -2.47 2.37
C GLY A 164 5.50 -2.79 3.80
N LEU A 165 6.03 -3.84 4.42
CA LEU A 165 5.74 -4.18 5.83
C LEU A 165 6.19 -3.08 6.79
N ILE A 166 7.39 -2.53 6.60
CA ILE A 166 7.93 -1.45 7.44
C ILE A 166 7.10 -0.18 7.23
N ALA A 167 6.87 0.22 5.98
CA ALA A 167 6.10 1.41 5.63
C ALA A 167 4.69 1.36 6.20
N ASN A 168 3.98 0.24 6.01
CA ASN A 168 2.64 0.05 6.56
C ASN A 168 2.65 -0.14 8.08
N GLY A 169 3.70 -0.74 8.65
CA GLY A 169 3.85 -0.89 10.09
C GLY A 169 4.03 0.45 10.81
N ILE A 170 4.80 1.37 10.23
CA ILE A 170 4.98 2.72 10.75
C ILE A 170 3.69 3.54 10.57
N SER A 171 3.13 3.55 9.36
CA SER A 171 1.95 4.36 9.06
C SER A 171 0.69 3.86 9.77
N GLY A 172 0.57 2.55 9.96
CA GLY A 172 -0.56 1.93 10.65
C GLY A 172 -0.74 2.39 12.10
N LEU A 173 0.30 2.95 12.72
CA LEU A 173 0.20 3.52 14.07
C LEU A 173 -0.83 4.67 14.13
N LEU A 174 -1.04 5.40 13.03
CA LEU A 174 -2.06 6.46 12.96
C LEU A 174 -3.50 5.93 13.02
N LEU A 175 -3.70 4.64 12.71
CA LEU A 175 -5.02 4.01 12.62
C LEU A 175 -5.48 3.38 13.95
N ILE A 176 -4.66 3.41 15.00
CA ILE A 176 -4.89 2.71 16.27
C ILE A 176 -5.87 3.44 17.21
N ASP A 177 -6.01 4.76 17.12
CA ASP A 177 -6.87 5.57 18.02
C ASP A 177 -8.38 5.37 17.81
N TYR A 178 -8.78 4.40 16.99
CA TYR A 178 -10.12 4.29 16.44
C TYR A 178 -11.09 3.45 17.29
N GLU A 179 -10.62 2.70 18.30
CA GLU A 179 -11.44 1.78 19.11
C GLU A 179 -11.80 2.30 20.53
N HIS A 180 -11.51 3.57 20.86
CA HIS A 180 -11.78 4.14 22.20
C HIS A 180 -12.82 5.26 22.25
N ARG A 181 -13.72 5.35 21.27
CA ARG A 181 -14.90 6.23 21.34
C ARG A 181 -16.17 5.48 21.00
#